data_AF-A0A7H4M576-F1
#
_entry.id   AF-A0A7H4M576-F1
#
_cell.length_a   1.000
_cell.length_b   1.000
_cell.length_c   1.000
_cell.angle_alpha   90.00
_cell.angle_beta   90.00
_cell.angle_gamma   90.00
#
_symmetry.space_group_name_H-M   'P 1'
#
loop_
_entity.id
_entity.type
_entity.pdbx_description
1 polymer ?
#
loop_
_entity_poly.entity_id
_entity_poly.type
_entity_poly.pdbx_seq_one_letter_code
_entity_poly.pdbx_strand_id
1 'polypeptide(L)'
;MTKKILTTPIKDEDLADIKAGDIIYLNGHIVTCRDVAHRRLIEGGRELPVDVSGGAILHAGPIVRPIKGEDDKFEMVSVGPTTSMRMEKFEKEFIAKTGVKLIVGKGGMGKGTEEGLRGA
;
A
#
# COMPACT_ATOMS: atom_id res chain seq x y z
N MET A 1 -23.78 -8.18 -6.76
CA MET A 1 -22.67 -7.40 -6.16
C MET A 1 -22.12 -6.48 -7.23
N THR A 2 -22.09 -5.18 -6.98
CA THR A 2 -21.60 -4.21 -7.96
C THR A 2 -20.08 -4.22 -7.93
N LYS A 3 -19.45 -4.43 -9.09
CA LYS A 3 -17.99 -4.43 -9.23
C LYS A 3 -17.49 -2.98 -9.11
N LYS A 4 -16.73 -2.66 -8.06
CA LYS A 4 -16.05 -1.36 -7.93
C LYS A 4 -14.56 -1.51 -8.26
N ILE A 5 -14.05 -0.59 -9.07
CA ILE A 5 -12.64 -0.55 -9.49
C ILE A 5 -12.06 0.79 -9.05
N LEU A 6 -11.06 0.77 -8.18
CA LEU A 6 -10.25 1.95 -7.84
C LEU A 6 -9.10 2.04 -8.84
N THR A 7 -8.79 3.24 -9.33
CA THR A 7 -7.62 3.48 -10.18
C THR A 7 -6.71 4.49 -9.51
N THR A 8 -5.43 4.16 -9.33
CA THR A 8 -4.46 5.11 -8.78
C THR A 8 -4.09 6.20 -9.80
N PRO A 9 -3.86 7.45 -9.39
CA PRO A 9 -3.98 7.96 -8.01
C PRO A 9 -5.45 8.08 -7.57
N ILE A 10 -5.71 7.59 -6.36
CA ILE A 10 -7.02 7.52 -5.70
C ILE A 10 -7.29 8.87 -5.02
N LYS A 11 -8.51 9.37 -5.19
CA LYS A 11 -9.02 10.55 -4.50
C LYS A 11 -10.01 10.18 -3.41
N ASP A 12 -10.34 11.14 -2.56
CA ASP A 12 -11.27 10.92 -1.44
C ASP A 12 -12.66 10.56 -1.93
N GLU A 13 -13.10 11.14 -3.06
CA GLU A 13 -14.40 10.85 -3.64
C GLU A 13 -14.50 9.40 -4.14
N ASP A 14 -13.38 8.78 -4.53
CA ASP A 14 -13.36 7.38 -4.98
C ASP A 14 -13.65 6.41 -3.82
N LEU A 15 -13.40 6.84 -2.58
CA LEU A 15 -13.53 6.05 -1.35
C LEU A 15 -14.84 6.33 -0.59
N ALA A 16 -15.57 7.40 -0.93
CA ALA A 16 -16.69 7.90 -0.11
C ALA A 16 -17.83 6.89 0.14
N ASP A 17 -18.04 5.95 -0.78
CA ASP A 17 -19.11 4.94 -0.75
C ASP A 17 -18.62 3.52 -0.41
N ILE A 18 -17.32 3.32 -0.15
CA ILE A 18 -16.78 1.99 0.17
C ILE A 18 -17.15 1.58 1.60
N LYS A 19 -17.48 0.30 1.77
CA LYS A 19 -17.82 -0.29 3.07
C LYS A 19 -17.02 -1.56 3.31
N ALA A 20 -16.79 -1.86 4.59
CA ALA A 20 -16.21 -3.13 4.98
C ALA A 20 -17.07 -4.29 4.44
N GLY A 21 -16.43 -5.23 3.74
CA GLY A 21 -17.11 -6.34 3.06
C GLY A 21 -17.30 -6.15 1.55
N ASP A 22 -17.07 -4.94 1.01
CA ASP A 22 -17.12 -4.72 -0.43
C ASP A 22 -15.96 -5.41 -1.16
N ILE A 23 -16.26 -5.90 -2.36
CA ILE A 23 -15.24 -6.44 -3.26
C ILE A 23 -14.73 -5.30 -4.14
N ILE A 24 -13.49 -4.90 -3.89
CA ILE A 24 -12.80 -3.84 -4.61
C ILE A 24 -11.73 -4.44 -5.52
N TYR A 25 -11.70 -4.00 -6.77
CA TYR A 25 -10.59 -4.25 -7.69
C TYR A 25 -9.72 -3.00 -7.77
N LEU A 26 -8.41 -3.19 -7.94
CA LEU A 26 -7.46 -2.10 -8.10
C LEU A 26 -6.86 -2.12 -9.51
N ASN A 27 -6.78 -0.96 -10.13
CA ASN A 27 -6.12 -0.71 -11.41
C ASN A 27 -5.07 0.40 -11.24
N GLY A 28 -4.02 0.39 -12.06
CA GLY A 28 -2.92 1.36 -11.99
C GLY A 28 -1.70 0.83 -11.24
N HIS A 29 -0.98 1.73 -10.56
CA HIS A 29 0.30 1.46 -9.92
C HIS A 29 0.12 1.09 -8.45
N ILE A 30 0.79 0.02 -8.02
CA ILE A 30 0.88 -0.38 -6.62
C ILE A 30 2.35 -0.56 -6.24
N VAL A 31 2.74 -0.03 -5.09
CA VAL A 31 4.12 -0.09 -4.59
C VAL A 31 4.20 -1.14 -3.49
N THR A 32 5.15 -2.08 -3.58
CA THR A 32 5.38 -3.00 -2.47
C THR A 32 6.10 -2.27 -1.33
N CYS A 33 5.51 -2.24 -0.15
CA CYS A 33 6.05 -1.57 1.02
C CYS A 33 5.83 -2.45 2.25
N ARG A 34 6.83 -2.68 3.10
CA ARG A 34 6.69 -3.50 4.32
C ARG A 34 7.66 -3.05 5.42
N ASP A 35 7.98 -3.93 6.35
CA ASP A 35 8.66 -3.68 7.63
C ASP A 35 9.85 -2.70 7.58
N VAL A 36 10.76 -2.83 6.61
CA VAL A 36 11.96 -1.97 6.54
C VAL A 36 11.67 -0.62 5.88
N ALA A 37 10.76 -0.58 4.91
CA ALA A 37 10.37 0.67 4.25
C ALA A 37 9.58 1.59 5.21
N HIS A 38 8.70 1.02 6.04
CA HIS A 38 8.01 1.77 7.09
C HIS A 38 9.00 2.32 8.13
N ARG A 39 9.92 1.47 8.61
CA ARG A 39 10.99 1.90 9.53
C ARG A 39 11.87 2.99 8.95
N ARG A 40 12.24 2.89 7.66
CA ARG A 40 13.05 3.89 6.97
C ARG A 40 12.44 5.29 7.11
N LEU A 41 11.14 5.41 6.89
CA LEU A 41 10.44 6.69 6.95
C LEU A 41 10.19 7.16 8.38
N ILE A 42 9.63 6.29 9.23
CA ILE A 42 9.15 6.68 10.56
C ILE A 42 10.27 6.76 11.58
N GLU A 43 11.01 5.67 11.77
CA GLU A 43 12.11 5.62 12.74
C GLU A 43 13.37 6.29 12.17
N GLY A 44 13.60 6.13 10.86
CA GLY A 44 14.81 6.61 10.20
C GLY A 44 14.74 8.04 9.67
N GLY A 45 13.56 8.66 9.63
CA GLY A 45 13.37 10.03 9.11
C GLY A 45 13.79 10.21 7.64
N ARG A 46 13.91 9.12 6.87
CA ARG A 46 14.36 9.15 5.47
C ARG A 46 13.19 8.96 4.54
N GLU A 47 13.08 9.84 3.56
CA GLU A 47 12.03 9.75 2.54
C GLU A 47 12.07 8.40 1.80
N LEU A 48 10.88 8.00 1.35
CA LEU A 48 10.72 6.88 0.44
C LEU A 48 11.32 7.26 -0.92
N PRO A 49 11.92 6.31 -1.65
CA PRO A 49 12.45 6.58 -2.99
C PRO A 49 11.36 6.73 -4.06
N VAL A 50 10.08 6.63 -3.68
CA VAL A 50 8.92 6.71 -4.56
C VAL A 50 7.81 7.45 -3.83
N ASP A 51 7.15 8.38 -4.51
CA ASP A 51 5.96 9.06 -3.99
C ASP A 51 4.75 8.11 -4.06
N VAL A 52 4.05 7.97 -2.93
CA VAL A 52 2.86 7.13 -2.80
C VAL A 52 1.64 7.94 -2.38
N SER A 53 1.69 9.27 -2.47
CA SER A 53 0.55 10.16 -2.25
C SER A 53 -0.57 9.86 -3.24
N GLY A 54 -1.79 9.65 -2.73
CA GLY A 54 -2.91 9.14 -3.54
C GLY A 54 -2.72 7.70 -4.04
N GLY A 55 -1.62 7.04 -3.68
CA GLY A 55 -1.23 5.75 -4.18
C GLY A 55 -1.84 4.58 -3.40
N ALA A 56 -1.49 3.39 -3.87
CA ALA A 56 -1.73 2.14 -3.17
C ALA A 56 -0.40 1.47 -2.81
N ILE A 57 -0.31 0.90 -1.62
CA ILE A 57 0.78 0.02 -1.22
C ILE A 57 0.31 -1.41 -1.01
N LEU A 58 1.20 -2.35 -1.31
CA LEU A 58 1.04 -3.77 -0.99
C LEU A 58 2.08 -4.17 0.05
N HIS A 59 1.59 -4.64 1.19
CA HIS A 59 2.41 -5.36 2.17
C HIS A 59 2.84 -6.69 1.56
N ALA A 60 3.97 -6.72 0.88
CA ALA A 60 4.52 -7.91 0.25
C ALA A 60 6.06 -7.87 0.16
N GLY A 61 6.66 -9.04 0.03
CA GLY A 61 8.02 -9.21 -0.47
C GLY A 61 7.93 -9.99 -1.79
N PRO A 62 7.96 -9.32 -2.95
CA PRO A 62 7.77 -9.98 -4.23
C PRO A 62 8.98 -10.85 -4.59
N ILE A 63 8.75 -11.90 -5.37
CA ILE A 63 9.80 -12.60 -6.12
C ILE A 63 9.82 -12.01 -7.51
N VAL A 64 10.95 -11.41 -7.88
CA VAL A 64 11.18 -10.80 -9.19
C VAL A 64 12.35 -11.48 -9.88
N ARG A 65 12.35 -11.50 -11.22
CA ARG A 65 13.52 -11.91 -12.01
C ARG A 65 13.84 -10.88 -13.09
N PRO A 66 15.12 -10.67 -13.42
CA PRO A 66 15.51 -9.81 -14.53
C PRO A 66 14.94 -10.34 -15.84
N ILE A 67 14.52 -9.43 -16.72
CA ILE A 67 14.10 -9.77 -18.07
C ILE A 67 15.37 -9.89 -18.94
N LYS A 68 15.59 -11.05 -19.56
CA LYS A 68 16.80 -11.29 -20.35
C LYS A 68 16.86 -10.30 -21.53
N GLY A 69 17.97 -9.58 -21.64
CA GLY A 69 18.21 -8.63 -22.73
C GLY A 69 17.63 -7.23 -22.49
N GLU A 70 17.06 -6.96 -21.30
CA GLU A 70 16.57 -5.64 -20.93
C GLU A 70 17.21 -5.19 -19.61
N ASP A 71 18.09 -4.19 -19.68
CA ASP A 71 18.74 -3.63 -18.50
C ASP A 71 17.72 -2.96 -17.58
N ASP A 72 17.89 -3.14 -16.27
CA ASP A 72 17.04 -2.60 -15.20
C ASP A 72 15.55 -2.95 -15.28
N LYS A 73 15.17 -3.97 -16.05
CA LYS A 73 13.79 -4.47 -16.10
C LYS A 73 13.62 -5.82 -15.44
N PHE A 74 12.53 -5.92 -14.69
CA PHE A 74 12.19 -7.11 -13.92
C PHE A 74 10.75 -7.51 -14.20
N GLU A 75 10.50 -8.82 -14.25
CA GLU A 75 9.16 -9.39 -14.24
C GLU A 75 8.80 -9.89 -12.84
N MET A 76 7.53 -9.70 -12.45
CA MET A 76 6.97 -10.25 -11.22
C MET A 76 6.72 -11.75 -11.42
N VAL A 77 7.45 -12.59 -10.68
CA VAL A 77 7.26 -14.05 -10.70
C VAL A 77 6.13 -14.47 -9.77
N SER A 78 6.12 -13.88 -8.57
CA SER A 78 5.10 -14.15 -7.56
C SER A 78 5.00 -12.99 -6.59
N VAL A 79 3.77 -12.63 -6.24
CA VAL A 79 3.50 -11.60 -5.25
C VAL A 79 2.28 -12.01 -4.43
N GLY A 80 2.52 -12.28 -3.15
CA GLY A 80 1.48 -12.56 -2.17
C GLY A 80 1.58 -11.61 -0.99
N PRO A 81 0.46 -11.29 -0.31
CA PRO A 81 0.48 -10.38 0.83
C PRO A 81 1.14 -11.00 2.06
N THR A 82 1.78 -10.17 2.87
CA THR A 82 2.26 -10.47 4.22
C THR A 82 1.30 -9.92 5.27
N THR A 83 1.45 -10.39 6.51
CA THR A 83 0.66 -9.94 7.66
C THR A 83 0.82 -8.43 7.90
N SER A 84 -0.26 -7.67 7.77
CA SER A 84 -0.25 -6.20 7.90
C SER A 84 -0.02 -5.73 9.34
N MET A 85 -0.46 -6.50 10.33
CA MET A 85 -0.30 -6.18 11.75
C MET A 85 1.15 -5.87 12.17
N ARG A 86 2.16 -6.35 11.42
CA ARG A 86 3.56 -6.02 11.71
C ARG A 86 3.92 -4.55 11.48
N MET A 87 3.16 -3.86 10.62
CA MET A 87 3.35 -2.45 10.31
C MET A 87 2.52 -1.53 11.21
N GLU A 88 1.51 -2.06 11.93
CA GLU A 88 0.53 -1.31 12.74
C GLU A 88 1.14 -0.18 13.57
N LYS A 89 2.28 -0.43 14.22
CA LYS A 89 2.95 0.57 15.07
C LYS A 89 3.46 1.81 14.32
N PHE A 90 3.50 1.76 12.97
CA PHE A 90 3.94 2.84 12.08
C PHE A 90 2.78 3.49 11.33
N GLU A 91 1.69 2.78 11.12
CA GLU A 91 0.69 3.08 10.08
C GLU A 91 0.09 4.47 10.20
N LYS A 92 -0.32 4.86 11.42
CA LYS A 92 -0.91 6.19 11.64
C LYS A 92 -0.01 7.33 11.14
N GLU A 93 1.26 7.28 11.51
CA GLU A 93 2.23 8.31 11.13
C GLU A 93 2.67 8.15 9.67
N PHE A 94 2.77 6.90 9.18
CA PHE A 94 3.11 6.60 7.80
C PHE A 94 2.06 7.14 6.83
N ILE A 95 0.77 6.92 7.11
CA ILE A 95 -0.34 7.44 6.34
C ILE A 95 -0.29 8.96 6.30
N ALA A 96 -0.18 9.61 7.47
CA ALA A 96 -0.12 11.06 7.56
C ALA A 96 1.06 11.69 6.81
N LYS A 97 2.24 11.04 6.82
CA LYS A 97 3.44 11.54 6.13
C LYS A 97 3.44 11.29 4.62
N THR A 98 2.79 10.23 4.16
CA THR A 98 2.87 9.78 2.77
C THR A 98 1.65 10.14 1.93
N GLY A 99 0.49 10.36 2.55
CA GLY A 99 -0.77 10.56 1.84
C GLY A 99 -1.24 9.31 1.08
N VAL A 100 -0.74 8.11 1.41
CA VAL A 100 -1.20 6.86 0.81
C VAL A 100 -2.69 6.64 1.10
N LYS A 101 -3.44 6.23 0.08
CA LYS A 101 -4.91 6.10 0.17
C LYS A 101 -5.39 4.66 0.28
N LEU A 102 -4.57 3.69 -0.13
CA LEU A 102 -4.93 2.27 -0.07
C LEU A 102 -3.77 1.41 0.42
N ILE A 103 -4.05 0.57 1.41
CA ILE A 103 -3.09 -0.38 1.99
C ILE A 103 -3.65 -1.78 1.83
N VAL A 104 -2.92 -2.62 1.08
CA VAL A 104 -3.32 -4.02 0.80
C VAL A 104 -2.41 -4.96 1.57
N GLY A 105 -2.98 -5.97 2.24
CA GLY A 105 -2.24 -7.00 2.94
C GLY A 105 -3.14 -8.09 3.49
N LYS A 106 -2.67 -8.87 4.47
CA LYS A 106 -3.47 -9.94 5.12
C LYS A 106 -3.45 -9.85 6.64
N GLY A 107 -4.44 -10.45 7.29
CA GLY A 107 -4.50 -10.57 8.76
C GLY A 107 -5.00 -9.34 9.51
N GLY A 108 -5.40 -8.28 8.80
CA GLY A 108 -5.93 -7.06 9.40
C GLY A 108 -4.86 -6.19 10.07
N MET A 109 -5.33 -5.06 10.60
CA MET A 109 -4.56 -4.03 11.28
C MET A 109 -5.36 -3.52 12.48
N GLY A 110 -4.74 -2.71 13.33
CA GLY A 110 -5.31 -2.23 14.59
C GLY A 110 -5.85 -0.81 14.53
N LYS A 111 -6.09 -0.26 15.72
CA LYS A 111 -6.71 1.04 15.94
C LYS A 111 -5.86 2.21 15.40
N GLY A 112 -4.54 2.10 15.44
CA GLY A 112 -3.65 3.15 14.94
C GLY A 112 -3.83 3.33 13.44
N THR A 113 -3.91 2.23 12.69
CA THR A 113 -4.22 2.28 11.26
C THR A 113 -5.61 2.83 11.00
N GLU A 114 -6.62 2.37 11.74
CA GLU A 114 -7.99 2.87 11.60
C GLU A 114 -8.06 4.39 11.79
N GLU A 115 -7.42 4.92 12.83
CA GLU A 115 -7.32 6.36 13.09
C GLU A 115 -6.59 7.09 11.97
N GLY A 116 -5.50 6.51 11.44
CA GLY A 116 -4.75 7.07 10.31
C GLY A 116 -5.62 7.23 9.06
N LEU A 117 -6.40 6.20 8.71
CA LEU A 117 -7.27 6.21 7.53
C LEU A 117 -8.47 7.15 7.64
N ARG A 118 -8.93 7.48 8.86
CA ARG A 118 -10.05 8.43 9.06
C ARG A 118 -9.66 9.88 8.81
N GLY A 119 -8.38 10.21 8.92
CA GLY A 119 -7.85 11.57 8.75
C GLY A 119 -7.02 11.77 7.47
N ALA A 120 -6.93 10.75 6.62
CA ALA A 120 -6.10 10.71 5.43
C ALA A 120 -6.77 11.33 4.22
#